data_AF-F4QNV2-F1
#
_entry.id   AF-F4QNV2-F1
#
_cell.length_a   1.000
_cell.length_b   1.000
_cell.length_c   1.000
_cell.angle_alpha   90.00
_cell.angle_beta   90.00
_cell.angle_gamma   90.00
#
_symmetry.space_group_name_H-M   'P 1'
#
loop_
_entity.id
_entity.type
_entity.pdbx_description
1 polymer ?
#
loop_
_entity_poly.entity_id
_entity_poly.type
_entity_poly.pdbx_seq_one_letter_code
_entity_poly.pdbx_strand_id
1 'polypeptide(L)'
;MPDTASPSLDHYKRNAARLLKQARAGDAAALQRFQHLDNPPKDLHLKHALAVIAAEAGHDGWTALKHSTTGLDFSEFFGGHGLRDSLNPWFTNYDEAKAFQMDNGGVLLPYRHHFFVSSTAMLARLGFEEDHADWQAIGFDFVRPASAESQTRIKAGLHRRFFPA
;
A
#
# COMPACT_ATOMS: atom_id res chain seq x y z
N MET A 1 -2.97 -1.85 31.88
CA MET A 1 -3.07 -1.21 30.55
C MET A 1 -2.30 -2.07 29.57
N PRO A 2 -2.92 -2.96 28.77
CA PRO A 2 -2.17 -3.63 27.72
C PRO A 2 -1.91 -2.62 26.60
N ASP A 3 -0.64 -2.51 26.24
CA ASP A 3 -0.12 -1.84 25.07
C ASP A 3 -0.72 -2.49 23.81
N THR A 4 -1.87 -1.99 23.33
CA THR A 4 -2.34 -2.31 21.98
C THR A 4 -1.52 -1.51 20.99
N ALA A 5 -0.25 -1.88 20.83
CA ALA A 5 0.45 -1.60 19.60
C ALA A 5 -0.42 -2.13 18.44
N SER A 6 -0.92 -1.23 17.61
CA SER A 6 -1.71 -1.58 16.42
C SER A 6 -1.00 -2.72 15.68
N PRO A 7 -1.64 -3.89 15.50
CA PRO A 7 -0.97 -5.04 14.92
C PRO A 7 -0.41 -4.68 13.55
N SER A 8 0.87 -4.97 13.29
CA SER A 8 1.47 -4.69 11.98
C SER A 8 0.82 -5.54 10.88
N LEU A 9 0.89 -5.12 9.61
CA LEU A 9 0.30 -5.89 8.49
C LEU A 9 0.72 -7.37 8.47
N ASP A 10 1.95 -7.67 8.82
CA ASP A 10 2.46 -9.04 8.92
C ASP A 10 1.79 -9.87 10.03
N HIS A 11 1.33 -9.24 11.10
CA HIS A 11 0.50 -9.90 12.11
C HIS A 11 -0.84 -10.34 11.50
N TYR A 12 -1.53 -9.42 10.82
CA TYR A 12 -2.81 -9.73 10.17
C TYR A 12 -2.69 -10.79 9.07
N LYS A 13 -1.64 -10.72 8.24
CA LYS A 13 -1.37 -11.75 7.21
C LYS A 13 -1.16 -13.14 7.82
N ARG A 14 -0.40 -13.24 8.92
CA ARG A 14 -0.19 -14.51 9.63
C ARG A 14 -1.48 -15.07 10.21
N ASN A 15 -2.31 -14.24 10.83
CA ASN A 15 -3.62 -14.67 11.33
C ASN A 15 -4.55 -15.13 10.21
N ALA A 16 -4.60 -14.41 9.08
CA ALA A 16 -5.38 -14.82 7.92
C ALA A 16 -4.92 -16.16 7.33
N ALA A 17 -3.60 -16.37 7.20
CA ALA A 17 -3.05 -17.66 6.76
C ALA A 17 -3.39 -18.80 7.73
N ARG A 18 -3.35 -18.54 9.04
CA ARG A 18 -3.74 -19.52 10.06
C ARG A 18 -5.23 -19.86 9.98
N LEU A 19 -6.10 -18.86 9.88
CA LEU A 19 -7.54 -19.02 9.72
C LEU A 19 -7.88 -19.84 8.46
N LEU A 20 -7.21 -19.55 7.34
CA LEU A 20 -7.37 -20.29 6.09
C LEU A 20 -6.99 -21.77 6.26
N LYS A 21 -5.87 -22.04 6.93
CA LYS A 21 -5.41 -23.41 7.20
C LYS A 21 -6.40 -24.17 8.08
N GLN A 22 -6.96 -23.52 9.10
CA GLN A 22 -7.97 -24.11 9.99
C GLN A 22 -9.28 -24.42 9.23
N ALA A 23 -9.77 -23.50 8.40
CA ALA A 23 -10.98 -23.75 7.62
C ALA A 23 -10.79 -24.87 6.59
N ARG A 24 -9.61 -24.96 5.95
CA ARG A 24 -9.27 -26.10 5.07
C ARG A 24 -9.14 -27.43 5.81
N ALA A 25 -8.79 -27.38 7.10
CA ALA A 25 -8.76 -28.56 7.96
C ALA A 25 -10.15 -28.96 8.48
N GLY A 26 -11.21 -28.24 8.12
CA GLY A 26 -12.59 -28.53 8.55
C GLY A 26 -12.94 -27.99 9.94
N ASP A 27 -12.19 -27.03 10.46
CA ASP A 27 -12.49 -26.40 11.75
C ASP A 27 -13.81 -25.61 11.70
N ALA A 28 -14.77 -25.97 12.55
CA ALA A 28 -16.10 -25.39 12.55
C ALA A 28 -16.10 -23.90 12.91
N ALA A 29 -15.23 -23.47 13.82
CA ALA A 29 -15.15 -22.07 14.24
C ALA A 29 -14.56 -21.19 13.13
N ALA A 30 -13.54 -21.70 12.43
CA ALA A 30 -13.00 -21.01 11.25
C ALA A 30 -14.05 -20.90 10.14
N LEU A 31 -14.75 -21.99 9.82
CA LEU A 31 -15.81 -22.01 8.80
C LEU A 31 -16.96 -21.04 9.12
N GLN A 32 -17.37 -20.93 10.39
CA GLN A 32 -18.40 -19.96 10.79
C GLN A 32 -17.98 -18.50 10.50
N ARG A 33 -16.70 -18.15 10.67
CA ARG A 33 -16.22 -16.81 10.34
C ARG A 33 -16.29 -16.50 8.85
N PHE A 34 -16.08 -17.51 8.00
CA PHE A 34 -16.26 -17.38 6.55
C PHE A 34 -17.74 -17.35 6.13
N GLN A 35 -18.65 -17.96 6.90
CA GLN A 35 -20.10 -17.92 6.63
C GLN A 35 -20.72 -16.54 6.88
N HIS A 36 -20.09 -15.69 7.70
CA HIS A 36 -20.50 -14.28 7.85
C HIS A 36 -20.19 -13.42 6.61
N LEU A 37 -19.42 -13.93 5.65
CA LEU A 37 -19.29 -13.25 4.36
C LEU A 37 -20.58 -13.45 3.56
N ASP A 38 -21.15 -12.35 3.05
CA ASP A 38 -22.40 -12.29 2.30
C ASP A 38 -22.45 -13.26 1.08
N ASN A 39 -21.29 -13.72 0.61
CA ASN A 39 -21.19 -14.74 -0.42
C ASN A 39 -20.00 -15.69 -0.14
N PRO A 40 -20.20 -16.83 0.55
CA PRO A 40 -19.13 -17.78 0.82
C PRO A 40 -18.77 -18.50 -0.49
N PRO A 41 -17.57 -18.26 -1.04
CA PRO A 41 -17.16 -18.92 -2.27
C PRO A 41 -16.87 -20.40 -1.99
N LYS A 42 -17.17 -21.25 -2.97
CA LYS A 42 -16.85 -22.69 -2.90
C LYS A 42 -15.38 -22.98 -2.64
N ASP A 43 -14.48 -22.07 -3.03
CA ASP A 43 -13.05 -22.17 -2.75
C ASP A 43 -12.57 -21.07 -1.79
N LEU A 44 -12.11 -21.50 -0.61
CA LEU A 44 -11.54 -20.61 0.38
C LEU A 44 -10.12 -20.21 -0.03
N HIS A 45 -9.99 -18.96 -0.45
CA HIS A 45 -8.72 -18.28 -0.72
C HIS A 45 -8.28 -17.36 0.42
N LEU A 46 -6.97 -17.07 0.47
CA LEU A 46 -6.35 -16.15 1.44
C LEU A 46 -7.02 -14.76 1.43
N LYS A 47 -7.50 -14.28 0.28
CA LYS A 47 -8.21 -13.00 0.17
C LYS A 47 -9.46 -12.91 1.06
N HIS A 48 -10.20 -14.01 1.24
CA HIS A 48 -11.38 -14.04 2.10
C HIS A 48 -10.98 -14.06 3.57
N ALA A 49 -9.92 -14.80 3.92
CA ALA A 49 -9.40 -14.81 5.28
C ALA A 49 -8.90 -13.42 5.69
N LEU A 50 -8.26 -12.71 4.76
CA LEU A 50 -7.84 -11.32 4.96
C LEU A 50 -9.03 -10.38 5.11
N ALA A 51 -10.11 -10.58 4.35
CA ALA A 51 -11.33 -9.78 4.47
C ALA A 51 -12.01 -9.97 5.84
N VAL A 52 -12.12 -11.22 6.31
CA VAL A 52 -12.66 -11.54 7.64
C VAL A 52 -11.83 -10.90 8.74
N ILE A 53 -10.49 -11.07 8.70
CA ILE A 53 -9.59 -10.49 9.70
C ILE A 53 -9.65 -8.95 9.67
N ALA A 54 -9.84 -8.35 8.49
CA ALA A 54 -10.01 -6.91 8.36
C ALA A 54 -11.35 -6.44 8.96
N ALA A 55 -12.44 -7.15 8.70
CA ALA A 55 -13.75 -6.88 9.30
C ALA A 55 -13.73 -7.04 10.83
N GLU A 56 -13.04 -8.07 11.35
CA GLU A 56 -12.83 -8.25 12.79
C GLU A 56 -12.00 -7.12 13.42
N ALA A 57 -11.11 -6.51 12.65
CA ALA A 57 -10.35 -5.32 13.06
C ALA A 57 -11.14 -4.01 12.90
N GLY A 58 -12.42 -4.06 12.48
CA GLY A 58 -13.28 -2.89 12.30
C GLY A 58 -13.10 -2.16 10.97
N HIS A 59 -12.43 -2.78 10.00
CA HIS A 59 -12.24 -2.21 8.66
C HIS A 59 -13.15 -2.89 7.63
N ASP A 60 -13.69 -2.11 6.69
CA ASP A 60 -14.59 -2.58 5.63
C ASP A 60 -13.96 -3.67 4.73
N GLY A 61 -12.63 -3.71 4.66
CA GLY A 61 -11.91 -4.80 4.02
C GLY A 61 -10.40 -4.71 4.14
N TRP A 62 -9.72 -5.70 3.58
CA TRP A 62 -8.25 -5.79 3.59
C TRP A 62 -7.57 -4.55 3.01
N THR A 63 -8.17 -3.92 2.00
CA THR A 63 -7.67 -2.66 1.43
C THR A 63 -7.78 -1.50 2.42
N ALA A 64 -8.90 -1.35 3.13
CA ALA A 64 -9.06 -0.32 4.16
C ALA A 64 -8.07 -0.51 5.32
N LEU A 65 -7.85 -1.76 5.76
CA LEU A 65 -6.87 -2.09 6.79
C LEU A 65 -5.42 -1.80 6.35
N LYS A 66 -5.07 -2.16 5.11
CA LYS A 66 -3.78 -1.80 4.50
C LYS A 66 -3.58 -0.29 4.43
N HIS A 67 -4.59 0.45 3.98
CA HIS A 67 -4.55 1.91 3.92
C HIS A 67 -4.37 2.53 5.31
N SER A 68 -5.05 2.00 6.33
CA SER A 68 -4.91 2.50 7.69
C SER A 68 -3.54 2.17 8.31
N THR A 69 -2.93 1.04 7.94
CA THR A 69 -1.66 0.58 8.54
C THR A 69 -0.41 1.08 7.79
N THR A 70 -0.43 1.11 6.46
CA THR A 70 0.71 1.51 5.62
C THR A 70 0.56 2.92 5.06
N GLY A 71 -0.64 3.49 5.11
CA GLY A 71 -0.97 4.73 4.40
C GLY A 71 -1.18 4.47 2.91
N LEU A 72 -0.87 5.46 2.08
CA LEU A 72 -1.02 5.39 0.63
C LEU A 72 -0.23 4.26 -0.01
N ASP A 73 -0.96 3.35 -0.65
CA ASP A 73 -0.38 2.32 -1.51
C ASP A 73 -0.30 2.84 -2.94
N PHE A 74 0.90 3.29 -3.32
CA PHE A 74 1.18 3.76 -4.68
C PHE A 74 0.92 2.68 -5.73
N SER A 75 0.95 1.39 -5.38
CA SER A 75 0.68 0.34 -6.35
C SER A 75 -0.79 0.24 -6.73
N GLU A 76 -1.72 0.42 -5.79
CA GLU A 76 -3.15 0.48 -6.13
C GLU A 76 -3.44 1.78 -6.90
N PHE A 77 -2.82 2.88 -6.49
CA PHE A 77 -2.91 4.18 -7.16
C PHE A 77 -2.47 4.14 -8.64
N PHE A 78 -1.23 3.72 -8.93
CA PHE A 78 -0.73 3.68 -10.30
C PHE A 78 -1.22 2.47 -11.10
N GLY A 79 -1.58 1.38 -10.41
CA GLY A 79 -2.11 0.16 -11.03
C GLY A 79 -3.52 0.34 -11.61
N GLY A 80 -4.35 1.18 -10.98
CA GLY A 80 -5.72 1.44 -11.45
C GLY A 80 -5.83 2.48 -12.56
N HIS A 81 -4.86 3.38 -12.69
CA HIS A 81 -5.02 4.60 -13.50
C HIS A 81 -4.36 4.54 -14.89
N GLY A 82 -3.99 3.36 -15.39
CA GLY A 82 -3.36 3.20 -16.71
C GLY A 82 -1.97 3.85 -16.84
N LEU A 83 -1.40 4.30 -15.71
CA LEU A 83 -0.12 5.01 -15.68
C LEU A 83 1.09 4.09 -15.84
N ARG A 84 0.89 2.75 -15.83
CA ARG A 84 1.95 1.72 -15.99
C ARG A 84 2.88 1.97 -17.17
N ASP A 85 2.35 2.52 -18.27
CA ASP A 85 3.14 2.80 -19.48
C ASP A 85 4.13 3.97 -19.29
N SER A 86 3.80 4.91 -18.41
CA SER A 86 4.67 6.04 -18.03
C SER A 86 5.58 5.74 -16.83
N LEU A 87 5.48 4.53 -16.25
CA LEU A 87 6.38 4.07 -15.19
C LEU A 87 7.53 3.33 -15.85
N ASN A 88 8.58 4.02 -16.27
CA ASN A 88 9.81 3.39 -16.72
C ASN A 88 10.99 4.30 -16.38
N PRO A 89 12.08 3.76 -15.81
CA PRO A 89 12.42 2.35 -15.61
C PRO A 89 12.05 1.77 -14.22
N TRP A 90 11.85 0.44 -14.18
CA TRP A 90 11.58 -0.35 -12.96
C TRP A 90 12.86 -1.02 -12.44
N PHE A 91 13.00 -1.07 -11.13
CA PHE A 91 14.14 -1.62 -10.41
C PHE A 91 13.65 -2.51 -9.27
N THR A 92 14.29 -3.67 -9.09
CA THR A 92 14.01 -4.53 -7.92
C THR A 92 14.85 -4.12 -6.71
N ASN A 93 15.98 -3.44 -6.95
CA ASN A 93 16.90 -2.95 -5.92
C ASN A 93 16.73 -1.44 -5.72
N TYR A 94 16.65 -1.03 -4.46
CA TYR A 94 16.63 0.40 -4.10
C TYR A 94 17.91 1.11 -4.55
N ASP A 95 19.07 0.46 -4.40
CA ASP A 95 20.38 1.06 -4.71
C ASP A 95 20.51 1.39 -6.20
N GLU A 96 20.11 0.48 -7.08
CA GLU A 96 20.08 0.71 -8.53
C GLU A 96 19.09 1.82 -8.90
N ALA A 97 17.90 1.82 -8.29
CA ALA A 97 16.90 2.85 -8.53
C ALA A 97 17.39 4.24 -8.08
N LYS A 98 18.12 4.28 -6.96
CA LYS A 98 18.69 5.51 -6.42
C LYS A 98 19.84 6.03 -7.29
N ALA A 99 20.73 5.15 -7.73
CA ALA A 99 21.80 5.49 -8.65
C ALA A 99 21.23 6.06 -9.96
N PHE A 100 20.20 5.42 -10.52
CA PHE A 100 19.52 5.90 -11.71
C PHE A 100 18.86 7.27 -11.50
N GLN A 101 18.19 7.47 -10.36
CA GLN A 101 17.61 8.76 -9.99
C GLN A 101 18.69 9.86 -9.87
N MET A 102 19.83 9.55 -9.26
CA MET A 102 20.90 10.54 -9.09
C MET A 102 21.55 10.93 -10.42
N ASP A 103 21.63 9.99 -11.36
CA ASP A 103 22.22 10.18 -12.69
C ASP A 103 21.26 10.88 -13.67
N ASN A 104 19.99 10.49 -13.68
CA ASN A 104 18.99 10.95 -14.66
C ASN A 104 18.03 12.01 -14.10
N GLY A 105 18.04 12.22 -12.79
CA GLY A 105 17.02 13.01 -12.09
C GLY A 105 15.67 12.29 -11.97
N GLY A 106 14.70 12.99 -11.37
CA GLY A 106 13.33 12.49 -11.21
C GLY A 106 13.00 12.00 -9.81
N VAL A 107 11.89 11.29 -9.70
CA VAL A 107 11.21 10.92 -8.46
C VAL A 107 11.23 9.42 -8.28
N LEU A 108 11.85 8.98 -7.19
CA LEU A 108 11.92 7.58 -6.79
C LEU A 108 10.70 7.22 -5.95
N LEU A 109 9.89 6.32 -6.48
CA LEU A 109 8.63 5.90 -5.88
C LEU A 109 8.64 4.38 -5.63
N PRO A 110 8.18 3.92 -4.45
CA PRO A 110 8.00 2.50 -4.19
C PRO A 110 6.75 1.97 -4.92
N TYR A 111 6.86 0.78 -5.52
CA TYR A 111 5.75 0.02 -6.11
C TYR A 111 5.77 -1.44 -5.64
N ARG A 112 4.97 -1.77 -4.62
CA ARG A 112 4.90 -3.10 -3.98
C ARG A 112 6.27 -3.63 -3.51
N HIS A 113 6.94 -4.37 -4.37
CA HIS A 113 8.23 -5.02 -4.17
C HIS A 113 9.32 -4.49 -5.10
N HIS A 114 9.00 -3.48 -5.90
CA HIS A 114 9.88 -2.83 -6.85
C HIS A 114 9.92 -1.33 -6.56
N PHE A 115 10.84 -0.66 -7.22
CA PHE A 115 11.04 0.77 -7.22
C PHE A 115 11.01 1.25 -8.66
N PHE A 116 10.53 2.44 -8.90
CA PHE A 116 10.62 3.04 -10.23
C PHE A 116 11.00 4.51 -10.11
N VAL A 117 11.71 4.99 -11.11
CA VAL A 117 12.05 6.41 -11.24
C VAL A 117 11.12 7.01 -12.27
N SER A 118 10.41 8.07 -11.90
CA SER A 118 9.51 8.79 -12.78
C SER A 118 9.95 10.23 -12.93
N SER A 119 9.73 10.83 -14.10
CA SER A 119 10.07 12.23 -14.32
C SER A 119 9.25 13.16 -13.41
N THR A 120 9.80 14.32 -13.05
CA THR A 120 9.07 15.34 -12.26
C THR A 120 7.78 15.80 -12.93
N ALA A 121 7.68 15.72 -14.26
CA ALA A 121 6.44 15.95 -15.01
C ALA A 121 5.28 15.02 -14.60
N MET A 122 5.58 13.84 -14.02
CA MET A 122 4.58 12.95 -13.42
C MET A 122 3.89 13.61 -12.21
N LEU A 123 4.60 14.46 -11.46
CA LEU A 123 4.05 15.19 -10.33
C LEU A 123 2.92 16.13 -10.78
N ALA A 124 3.09 16.82 -11.91
CA ALA A 124 2.05 17.62 -12.54
C ALA A 124 0.80 16.78 -12.88
N ARG A 125 0.99 15.55 -13.39
CA ARG A 125 -0.11 14.62 -13.69
C ARG A 125 -0.80 14.10 -12.43
N LEU A 126 -0.08 14.01 -11.32
CA LEU A 126 -0.62 13.71 -9.99
C LEU A 126 -1.38 14.90 -9.38
N GLY A 127 -1.34 16.07 -10.03
CA GLY A 127 -1.95 17.30 -9.54
C GLY A 127 -1.09 18.03 -8.49
N PHE A 128 0.18 17.68 -8.37
CA PHE A 128 1.17 18.47 -7.63
C PHE A 128 1.86 19.44 -8.58
N GLU A 129 2.05 20.68 -8.14
CA GLU A 129 2.96 21.57 -8.86
C GLU A 129 4.38 20.97 -8.83
N GLU A 130 5.09 21.09 -9.96
CA GLU A 130 6.44 20.52 -10.15
C GLU A 130 7.44 21.05 -9.11
N ASP A 131 7.13 22.19 -8.47
CA ASP A 131 7.91 22.88 -7.45
C ASP A 131 7.31 22.75 -6.04
N HIS A 132 6.74 21.59 -5.69
CA HIS A 132 6.36 21.38 -4.29
C HIS A 132 7.63 21.27 -3.44
N ALA A 133 7.86 22.25 -2.57
CA ALA A 133 8.95 22.27 -1.59
C ALA A 133 9.03 20.96 -0.78
N ASP A 134 7.91 20.25 -0.59
CA ASP A 134 7.87 18.95 0.07
C ASP A 134 8.55 17.83 -0.74
N TRP A 135 8.40 17.81 -2.07
CA TRP A 135 9.08 16.84 -2.93
C TRP A 135 10.58 17.11 -2.99
N GLN A 136 10.98 18.39 -3.04
CA GLN A 136 12.39 18.79 -2.91
C GLN A 136 12.95 18.47 -1.51
N ALA A 137 12.17 18.67 -0.44
CA ALA A 137 12.58 18.41 0.94
C ALA A 137 12.77 16.92 1.25
N ILE A 138 12.13 16.03 0.49
CA ILE A 138 12.42 14.59 0.55
C ILE A 138 13.51 14.16 -0.45
N GLY A 139 14.07 15.09 -1.24
CA GLY A 139 15.04 14.80 -2.28
C GLY A 139 14.48 13.95 -3.41
N PHE A 140 13.18 14.10 -3.68
CA PHE A 140 12.40 13.26 -4.59
C PHE A 140 12.48 11.75 -4.28
N ASP A 141 12.90 11.37 -3.07
CA ASP A 141 13.01 9.98 -2.62
C ASP A 141 11.85 9.67 -1.69
N PHE A 142 10.87 8.93 -2.18
CA PHE A 142 9.72 8.55 -1.36
C PHE A 142 9.98 7.30 -0.52
N VAL A 143 11.01 6.53 -0.85
CA VAL A 143 11.37 5.27 -0.17
C VAL A 143 12.14 5.57 1.11
N ARG A 144 13.14 6.44 1.01
CA ARG A 144 13.96 6.99 2.09
C ARG A 144 13.87 8.52 2.02
N PRO A 145 12.75 9.10 2.49
CA PRO A 145 12.59 10.54 2.48
C PRO A 145 13.63 11.18 3.40
N ALA A 146 14.27 12.25 2.91
CA ALA A 146 15.11 13.10 3.76
C ALA A 146 14.30 13.78 4.87
N SER A 147 13.00 14.02 4.63
CA SER A 147 12.07 14.64 5.59
C SER A 147 10.78 13.82 5.75
N ALA A 148 10.59 13.18 6.90
CA ALA A 148 9.37 12.41 7.18
C ALA A 148 8.10 13.29 7.21
N GLU A 149 8.21 14.55 7.62
CA GLU A 149 7.09 15.50 7.66
C GLU A 149 6.56 15.82 6.25
N SER A 150 7.45 16.14 5.31
CA SER A 150 7.09 16.38 3.91
C SER A 150 6.49 15.14 3.24
N GLN A 151 7.02 13.95 3.54
CA GLN A 151 6.42 12.70 3.08
C GLN A 151 4.97 12.56 3.59
N THR A 152 4.72 12.92 4.84
CA THR A 152 3.38 12.85 5.45
C THR A 152 2.41 13.85 4.81
N ARG A 153 2.87 15.06 4.50
CA ARG A 153 2.08 16.08 3.79
C ARG A 153 1.72 15.63 2.37
N ILE A 154 2.68 15.09 1.63
CA ILE A 154 2.44 14.53 0.30
C ILE A 154 1.42 13.39 0.38
N LYS A 155 1.56 12.50 1.38
CA LYS A 155 0.57 11.45 1.63
C LYS A 155 -0.81 12.03 1.90
N ALA A 156 -0.93 13.01 2.79
CA ALA A 156 -2.22 13.62 3.09
C ALA A 156 -2.86 14.27 1.84
N GLY A 157 -2.07 14.97 1.02
CA GLY A 157 -2.52 15.59 -0.23
C GLY A 157 -3.02 14.57 -1.25
N LEU A 158 -2.23 13.51 -1.49
CA LEU A 158 -2.61 12.39 -2.35
C LEU A 158 -3.91 11.72 -1.87
N HIS A 159 -4.02 11.46 -0.57
CA HIS A 159 -5.20 10.81 0.00
C HIS A 159 -6.46 11.66 -0.22
N ARG A 160 -6.40 12.96 0.08
CA ARG A 160 -7.52 13.89 -0.11
C ARG A 160 -7.95 14.02 -1.59
N ARG A 161 -7.00 13.92 -2.52
CA ARG A 161 -7.25 14.13 -3.95
C ARG A 161 -7.84 12.91 -4.62
N PHE A 162 -7.38 11.72 -4.26
CA PHE A 162 -7.71 10.47 -4.96
C PHE A 162 -8.64 9.54 -4.21
N PHE A 163 -8.80 9.75 -2.90
CA PHE A 163 -9.84 9.13 -2.09
C PHE A 163 -10.72 10.23 -1.49
N PRO A 164 -11.46 10.99 -2.31
CA PRO A 164 -12.50 11.86 -1.77
C PRO A 164 -13.52 10.97 -1.03
N ALA A 165 -13.83 11.36 0.20
CA ALA A 165 -14.85 10.70 1.04
C ALA A 165 -16.22 10.69 0.35
#